data_AF-A0A7X0EGU3-F1
#
_entry.id   AF-A0A7X0EGU3-F1
#
_cell.length_a   1.000
_cell.length_b   1.000
_cell.length_c   1.000
_cell.angle_alpha   90.00
_cell.angle_beta   90.00
_cell.angle_gamma   90.00
#
_symmetry.space_group_name_H-M   'P 1'
#
loop_
_entity.id
_entity.type
_entity.pdbx_description
1 polymer ?
#
loop_
_entity_poly.entity_id
_entity_poly.type
_entity_poly.pdbx_seq_one_letter_code
_entity_poly.pdbx_strand_id
1 'polypeptide(L)'
;MDDQRPSSATEILETAAAELAAISRPKLYSFWRQEAEPRVHHALAEVEPFSAFQCVWIYTGDGGGIIATPRFGAWAIDMLVEKKEPDAILAAFTAEVDLNTASYHDISPVLGVQIDERCDLGDGAALVPAPEDALASVMRWSPYQPPYLPAGTALFLQPFTVTPAFERAGKDGIPQGKQSTTVPPSSYRYEQRERVRLACLLAGAGPVELPLTVSQPESSTPTLFVGGGGNLMARPAAAHPFVPYPIDRLAILRAFDLLGEFRELDSLVRAIDRLGRARLAASPVDRALDLGIAAEIALMHDHKQNNAEITQKIGSRAAWLLGRTPICQSAA
;
A
#
# COMPACT_ATOMS: atom_id res chain seq x y z
N MET A 1 11.22 19.10 -46.99
CA MET A 1 9.94 19.03 -46.26
C MET A 1 10.13 19.93 -45.07
N ASP A 2 9.39 21.03 -45.02
CA ASP A 2 9.45 22.00 -43.94
C ASP A 2 9.19 21.29 -42.61
N ASP A 3 10.18 21.36 -41.73
CA ASP A 3 10.14 20.86 -40.36
C ASP A 3 9.33 21.86 -39.52
N GLN A 4 8.04 22.00 -39.85
CA GLN A 4 7.11 22.79 -39.05
C GLN A 4 6.90 22.04 -37.74
N ARG A 5 7.67 22.43 -36.72
CA ARG A 5 7.41 22.00 -35.36
C ARG A 5 5.96 22.37 -35.02
N PRO A 6 5.15 21.42 -34.53
CA PRO A 6 3.79 21.72 -34.15
C PRO A 6 3.80 22.85 -33.12
N SER A 7 2.90 23.80 -33.31
CA SER A 7 2.88 25.08 -32.58
C SER A 7 1.89 25.07 -31.41
N SER A 8 1.04 24.05 -31.32
CA SER A 8 0.04 23.91 -30.26
C SER A 8 -0.11 22.48 -29.76
N ALA A 9 -0.62 22.34 -28.53
CA ALA A 9 -0.94 21.03 -27.95
C ALA A 9 -1.98 20.27 -28.78
N THR A 10 -2.97 20.98 -29.34
CA THR A 10 -4.01 20.39 -30.20
C THR A 10 -3.40 19.73 -31.44
N GLU A 11 -2.50 20.41 -32.16
CA GLU A 11 -1.83 19.84 -33.34
C GLU A 11 -1.02 18.58 -33.03
N ILE A 12 -0.35 18.55 -31.86
CA ILE A 12 0.41 17.39 -31.39
C ILE A 12 -0.53 16.20 -31.14
N LEU A 13 -1.65 16.45 -30.44
CA LEU A 13 -2.64 15.43 -30.11
C LEU A 13 -3.37 14.93 -31.35
N GLU A 14 -3.74 15.80 -32.29
CA GLU A 14 -4.35 15.43 -33.57
C GLU A 14 -3.42 14.55 -34.41
N THR A 15 -2.14 14.90 -34.46
CA THR A 15 -1.12 14.08 -35.15
C THR A 15 -1.02 12.69 -34.53
N ALA A 16 -0.92 12.61 -33.19
CA ALA A 16 -0.89 11.34 -32.48
C ALA A 16 -2.19 10.53 -32.65
N ALA A 17 -3.36 11.19 -32.67
CA ALA A 17 -4.65 10.56 -32.90
C ALA A 17 -4.76 9.96 -34.31
N ALA A 18 -4.31 10.71 -35.33
CA ALA A 18 -4.29 10.25 -36.72
C ALA A 18 -3.37 9.04 -36.92
N GLU A 19 -2.17 9.07 -36.30
CA GLU A 19 -1.27 7.91 -36.30
C GLU A 19 -1.90 6.70 -35.61
N LEU A 20 -2.49 6.89 -34.43
CA LEU A 20 -3.16 5.83 -33.67
C LEU A 20 -4.31 5.19 -34.48
N ALA A 21 -5.11 6.01 -35.18
CA ALA A 21 -6.21 5.55 -36.02
C ALA A 21 -5.75 4.70 -37.22
N ALA A 22 -4.52 4.91 -37.71
CA ALA A 22 -3.94 4.12 -38.79
C ALA A 22 -3.46 2.71 -38.34
N ILE A 23 -3.39 2.46 -37.02
CA ILE A 23 -2.91 1.19 -36.47
C ILE A 23 -4.03 0.13 -36.53
N SER A 24 -3.83 -0.89 -37.36
CA SER A 24 -4.80 -1.97 -37.56
C SER A 24 -4.47 -3.27 -36.79
N ARG A 25 -3.32 -3.36 -36.11
CA ARG A 25 -2.85 -4.59 -35.43
C ARG A 25 -2.32 -4.33 -34.02
N PRO A 26 -2.65 -5.16 -33.02
CA PRO A 26 -2.18 -4.98 -31.63
C PRO A 26 -0.66 -4.94 -31.49
N LYS A 27 0.08 -5.76 -32.25
CA LYS A 27 1.55 -5.77 -32.21
C LYS A 27 2.15 -4.45 -32.69
N LEU A 28 1.53 -3.78 -33.67
CA LEU A 28 1.98 -2.50 -34.19
C LEU A 28 1.75 -1.37 -33.17
N TYR A 29 0.69 -1.47 -32.37
CA TYR A 29 0.44 -0.54 -31.27
C TYR A 29 1.58 -0.53 -30.25
N SER A 30 2.07 -1.70 -29.83
CA SER A 30 3.17 -1.76 -28.85
C SER A 30 4.45 -1.08 -29.35
N PHE A 31 4.80 -1.26 -30.63
CA PHE A 31 5.96 -0.58 -31.23
C PHE A 31 5.72 0.92 -31.38
N TRP A 32 4.56 1.31 -31.91
CA TRP A 32 4.20 2.71 -32.04
C TRP A 32 4.21 3.42 -30.70
N ARG A 33 3.65 2.81 -29.64
CA ARG A 33 3.61 3.42 -28.30
C ARG A 33 5.01 3.67 -27.76
N GLN A 34 5.94 2.72 -27.93
CA GLN A 34 7.33 2.87 -27.50
C GLN A 34 8.04 4.06 -28.18
N GLU A 35 7.69 4.37 -29.43
CA GLU A 35 8.27 5.49 -30.19
C GLU A 35 7.51 6.81 -29.95
N ALA A 36 6.18 6.75 -29.91
CA ALA A 36 5.31 7.90 -29.80
C ALA A 36 5.32 8.52 -28.39
N GLU A 37 5.38 7.70 -27.34
CA GLU A 37 5.37 8.18 -25.95
C GLU A 37 6.44 9.24 -25.66
N PRO A 38 7.75 9.00 -25.89
CA PRO A 38 8.76 10.02 -25.64
C PRO A 38 8.61 11.23 -26.56
N ARG A 39 8.22 11.04 -27.83
CA ARG A 39 8.03 12.13 -28.80
C ARG A 39 6.89 13.06 -28.40
N VAL A 40 5.72 12.50 -28.10
CA VAL A 40 4.54 13.26 -27.64
C VAL A 40 4.84 13.93 -26.30
N HIS A 41 5.53 13.24 -25.38
CA HIS A 41 5.95 13.84 -24.11
C HIS A 41 6.81 15.10 -24.33
N HIS A 42 7.85 15.03 -25.15
CA HIS A 42 8.73 16.16 -25.42
C HIS A 42 7.99 17.31 -26.10
N ALA A 43 7.16 17.02 -27.11
CA ALA A 43 6.41 18.04 -27.83
C ALA A 43 5.39 18.75 -26.92
N LEU A 44 4.62 17.99 -26.13
CA LEU A 44 3.66 18.57 -25.19
C LEU A 44 4.38 19.42 -24.13
N ALA A 45 5.53 18.97 -23.61
CA ALA A 45 6.26 19.73 -22.60
C ALA A 45 6.74 21.12 -23.04
N GLU A 46 6.77 21.42 -24.35
CA GLU A 46 7.18 22.70 -24.91
C GLU A 46 6.01 23.67 -25.18
N VAL A 47 4.75 23.25 -25.00
CA VAL A 47 3.56 24.05 -25.35
C VAL A 47 2.58 24.19 -24.18
N GLU A 48 1.83 25.29 -24.15
CA GLU A 48 0.79 25.51 -23.15
C GLU A 48 -0.39 24.53 -23.36
N PRO A 49 -1.07 24.07 -22.29
CA PRO A 49 -0.82 24.40 -20.87
C PRO A 49 0.26 23.54 -20.19
N PHE A 50 0.86 22.59 -20.90
CA PHE A 50 1.78 21.59 -20.33
C PHE A 50 3.15 22.17 -19.95
N SER A 51 3.66 23.15 -20.72
CA SER A 51 4.91 23.87 -20.44
C SER A 51 4.95 24.51 -19.05
N ALA A 52 3.80 24.95 -18.53
CA ALA A 52 3.70 25.52 -17.19
C ALA A 52 4.09 24.52 -16.07
N PHE A 53 4.01 23.22 -16.36
CA PHE A 53 4.29 22.11 -15.44
C PHE A 53 5.60 21.39 -15.76
N GLN A 54 6.32 21.82 -16.80
CA GLN A 54 7.66 21.33 -17.09
C GLN A 54 8.61 21.71 -15.95
N CYS A 55 9.37 20.74 -15.44
CA CYS A 55 10.33 20.93 -14.33
C CYS A 55 9.70 21.44 -13.01
N VAL A 56 8.41 21.21 -12.80
CA VAL A 56 7.76 21.44 -11.50
C VAL A 56 8.01 20.23 -10.61
N TRP A 57 8.47 20.45 -9.39
CA TRP A 57 8.51 19.44 -8.35
C TRP A 57 7.11 19.25 -7.76
N ILE A 58 6.63 18.00 -7.72
CA ILE A 58 5.31 17.64 -7.20
C ILE A 58 5.49 16.84 -5.93
N TYR A 59 4.99 17.36 -4.81
CA TYR A 59 4.80 16.59 -3.59
C TYR A 59 3.49 15.82 -3.70
N THR A 60 3.57 14.50 -3.63
CA THR A 60 2.45 13.58 -3.94
C THR A 60 2.00 12.78 -2.73
N GLY A 61 2.21 13.29 -1.52
CA GLY A 61 1.68 12.72 -0.28
C GLY A 61 2.71 12.65 0.84
N ASP A 62 2.81 11.49 1.48
CA ASP A 62 3.58 11.29 2.72
C ASP A 62 5.09 11.04 2.51
N GLY A 63 5.55 11.07 1.26
CA GLY A 63 6.94 10.85 0.88
C GLY A 63 7.66 12.12 0.44
N GLY A 64 8.85 11.94 -0.12
CA GLY A 64 9.49 13.00 -0.90
C GLY A 64 8.62 13.37 -2.12
N GLY A 65 8.79 14.58 -2.63
CA GLY A 65 8.23 14.87 -3.95
C GLY A 65 9.02 14.18 -5.05
N ILE A 66 8.50 14.26 -6.26
CA ILE A 66 9.17 13.85 -7.48
C ILE A 66 9.30 15.08 -8.36
N ILE A 67 10.36 15.17 -9.17
CA ILE A 67 10.27 16.05 -10.34
C ILE A 67 9.06 15.55 -11.10
N ALA A 68 8.15 16.44 -11.49
CA ALA A 68 7.23 16.15 -12.56
C ALA A 68 8.11 15.74 -13.74
N THR A 69 8.26 14.45 -13.94
CA THR A 69 8.37 13.85 -15.26
C THR A 69 6.93 13.53 -15.63
N PRO A 70 6.09 14.56 -15.82
CA PRO A 70 4.68 14.33 -16.02
C PRO A 70 4.61 13.41 -17.23
N ARG A 71 3.87 12.33 -17.08
CA ARG A 71 3.82 11.29 -18.11
C ARG A 71 2.97 11.80 -19.29
N PHE A 72 3.11 13.07 -19.69
CA PHE A 72 2.32 13.77 -20.71
C PHE A 72 2.12 12.90 -21.93
N GLY A 73 3.19 12.29 -22.46
CA GLY A 73 3.10 11.35 -23.57
C GLY A 73 2.26 10.11 -23.26
N ALA A 74 2.60 9.39 -22.19
CA ALA A 74 1.87 8.16 -21.83
C ALA A 74 0.39 8.44 -21.52
N TRP A 75 0.14 9.47 -20.71
CA TRP A 75 -1.19 9.93 -20.31
C TRP A 75 -2.03 10.37 -21.51
N ALA A 76 -1.48 11.22 -22.39
CA ALA A 76 -2.18 11.65 -23.60
C ALA A 76 -2.49 10.47 -24.51
N ILE A 77 -1.54 9.55 -24.70
CA ILE A 77 -1.76 8.33 -25.47
C ILE A 77 -2.86 7.46 -24.83
N ASP A 78 -2.85 7.29 -23.51
CA ASP A 78 -3.89 6.52 -22.81
C ASP A 78 -5.27 7.16 -22.99
N MET A 79 -5.38 8.48 -22.91
CA MET A 79 -6.62 9.21 -23.18
C MET A 79 -7.09 9.06 -24.64
N LEU A 80 -6.17 9.08 -25.61
CA LEU A 80 -6.49 8.83 -27.02
C LEU A 80 -6.96 7.39 -27.25
N VAL A 81 -6.38 6.41 -26.55
CA VAL A 81 -6.81 5.00 -26.58
C VAL A 81 -8.22 4.84 -26.00
N GLU A 82 -8.56 5.63 -24.99
CA GLU A 82 -9.93 5.78 -24.48
C GLU A 82 -10.87 6.56 -25.41
N LYS A 83 -10.42 6.91 -26.61
CA LYS A 83 -11.17 7.65 -27.64
C LYS A 83 -11.59 9.04 -27.19
N LYS A 84 -10.77 9.71 -26.39
CA LYS A 84 -10.94 11.13 -26.08
C LYS A 84 -10.41 11.97 -27.24
N GLU A 85 -11.20 12.93 -27.67
CA GLU A 85 -10.77 13.94 -28.65
C GLU A 85 -9.76 14.91 -28.03
N PRO A 86 -8.86 15.53 -28.82
CA PRO A 86 -7.86 16.49 -28.32
C PRO A 86 -8.41 17.56 -27.37
N ASP A 87 -9.54 18.19 -27.71
CA ASP A 87 -10.18 19.20 -26.86
C ASP A 87 -10.64 18.63 -25.51
N ALA A 88 -11.13 17.38 -25.50
CA ALA A 88 -11.52 16.69 -24.27
C ALA A 88 -10.30 16.33 -23.40
N ILE A 89 -9.16 16.04 -24.03
CA ILE A 89 -7.89 15.80 -23.31
C ILE A 89 -7.42 17.10 -22.65
N LEU A 90 -7.44 18.23 -23.36
CA LEU A 90 -7.07 19.52 -22.79
C LEU A 90 -8.03 19.95 -21.67
N ALA A 91 -9.33 19.74 -21.85
CA ALA A 91 -10.32 19.99 -20.80
C ALA A 91 -10.09 19.10 -19.57
N ALA A 92 -9.73 17.83 -19.77
CA ALA A 92 -9.39 16.91 -18.68
C ALA A 92 -8.12 17.35 -17.94
N PHE A 93 -7.10 17.82 -18.67
CA PHE A 93 -5.90 18.42 -18.07
C PHE A 93 -6.27 19.60 -17.16
N THR A 94 -7.03 20.57 -17.67
CA THR A 94 -7.44 21.74 -16.89
C THR A 94 -8.27 21.35 -15.68
N ALA A 95 -9.22 20.44 -15.85
CA ALA A 95 -10.04 19.93 -14.75
C ALA A 95 -9.20 19.24 -13.67
N GLU A 96 -8.16 18.48 -14.03
CA GLU A 96 -7.27 17.83 -13.07
C GLU A 96 -6.41 18.85 -12.31
N VAL A 97 -5.87 19.85 -13.01
CA VAL A 97 -5.14 20.98 -12.39
C VAL A 97 -6.04 21.75 -11.41
N ASP A 98 -7.27 22.06 -11.82
CA ASP A 98 -8.23 22.83 -11.01
C ASP A 98 -8.70 22.04 -9.78
N LEU A 99 -8.90 20.72 -9.93
CA LEU A 99 -9.27 19.83 -8.83
C LEU A 99 -8.15 19.73 -7.78
N ASN A 100 -6.89 19.76 -8.22
CA ASN A 100 -5.68 19.67 -7.41
C ASN A 100 -5.77 18.62 -6.29
N THR A 101 -6.36 17.47 -6.60
CA THR A 101 -6.59 16.39 -5.64
C THR A 101 -6.44 15.06 -6.38
N ALA A 102 -5.72 14.13 -5.77
CA ALA A 102 -5.54 12.78 -6.27
C ALA A 102 -6.00 11.77 -5.22
N SER A 103 -6.84 10.83 -5.62
CA SER A 103 -7.33 9.75 -4.75
C SER A 103 -6.47 8.50 -4.92
N TYR A 104 -6.25 7.78 -3.83
CA TYR A 104 -5.42 6.59 -3.75
C TYR A 104 -6.03 5.55 -2.82
N HIS A 105 -5.56 4.31 -2.97
CA HIS A 105 -5.71 3.24 -2.01
C HIS A 105 -4.32 2.79 -1.55
N ASP A 106 -4.11 2.73 -0.23
CA ASP A 106 -3.09 1.89 0.35
C ASP A 106 -3.58 0.43 0.28
N ILE A 107 -2.78 -0.43 -0.33
CA ILE A 107 -3.04 -1.86 -0.49
C ILE A 107 -1.96 -2.63 0.25
N SER A 108 -2.36 -3.35 1.29
CA SER A 108 -1.44 -4.11 2.15
C SER A 108 -1.83 -5.59 2.13
N PRO A 109 -0.96 -6.50 1.65
CA PRO A 109 -1.21 -7.94 1.80
C PRO A 109 -1.19 -8.33 3.28
N VAL A 110 -2.19 -9.07 3.72
CA VAL A 110 -2.32 -9.58 5.09
C VAL A 110 -1.87 -11.04 5.11
N LEU A 111 -0.56 -11.23 5.25
CA LEU A 111 0.05 -12.56 5.23
C LEU A 111 -0.50 -13.39 6.38
N GLY A 112 -0.81 -14.66 6.11
CA GLY A 112 -1.35 -15.58 7.13
C GLY A 112 -2.86 -15.56 7.27
N VAL A 113 -3.56 -14.71 6.52
CA VAL A 113 -5.03 -14.56 6.58
C VAL A 113 -5.66 -14.90 5.24
N GLN A 114 -6.67 -15.75 5.29
CA GLN A 114 -7.63 -15.98 4.21
C GLN A 114 -9.02 -15.63 4.75
N ILE A 115 -9.79 -14.91 3.95
CA ILE A 115 -11.21 -14.63 4.18
C ILE A 115 -11.97 -14.97 2.92
N ASP A 116 -13.24 -15.32 3.07
CA ASP A 116 -14.09 -15.72 1.94
C ASP A 116 -14.96 -14.56 1.43
N GLU A 117 -15.17 -13.53 2.27
CA GLU A 117 -16.04 -12.40 1.98
C GLU A 117 -15.39 -11.08 2.41
N ARG A 118 -15.73 -9.99 1.71
CA ARG A 118 -15.31 -8.63 2.08
C ARG A 118 -15.76 -8.29 3.50
N CYS A 119 -14.83 -7.72 4.26
CA CYS A 119 -14.98 -7.28 5.63
C CYS A 119 -14.77 -5.76 5.70
N ASP A 120 -15.87 -5.00 5.79
CA ASP A 120 -15.83 -3.54 5.86
C ASP A 120 -15.50 -3.06 7.28
N LEU A 121 -14.43 -2.28 7.42
CA LEU A 121 -13.85 -1.86 8.70
C LEU A 121 -14.19 -0.39 9.05
N GLY A 122 -15.01 0.27 8.24
CA GLY A 122 -15.36 1.69 8.36
C GLY A 122 -14.45 2.62 7.56
N ASP A 123 -14.88 3.86 7.34
CA ASP A 123 -14.12 4.92 6.65
C ASP A 123 -13.58 4.52 5.26
N GLY A 124 -14.31 3.63 4.56
CA GLY A 124 -13.91 3.06 3.27
C GLY A 124 -12.80 2.01 3.35
N ALA A 125 -12.21 1.78 4.53
CA ALA A 125 -11.24 0.72 4.75
C ALA A 125 -11.90 -0.65 4.80
N ALA A 126 -11.25 -1.66 4.21
CA ALA A 126 -11.78 -3.01 4.19
C ALA A 126 -10.69 -4.07 4.03
N LEU A 127 -10.94 -5.24 4.59
CA LEU A 127 -10.22 -6.45 4.27
C LEU A 127 -10.99 -7.20 3.17
N VAL A 128 -10.35 -7.51 2.05
CA VAL A 128 -10.96 -8.20 0.91
C VAL A 128 -10.28 -9.54 0.64
N PRO A 129 -11.02 -10.55 0.14
CA PRO A 129 -10.44 -11.83 -0.25
C PRO A 129 -9.38 -11.65 -1.34
N ALA A 130 -8.53 -12.65 -1.50
CA ALA A 130 -7.61 -12.71 -2.64
C ALA A 130 -8.41 -12.60 -3.95
N PRO A 131 -7.98 -11.78 -4.92
CA PRO A 131 -8.65 -11.72 -6.20
C PRO A 131 -8.61 -13.10 -6.87
N GLU A 132 -9.77 -13.62 -7.28
CA GLU A 132 -9.90 -14.91 -7.97
C GLU A 132 -9.21 -14.89 -9.35
N ASP A 133 -9.10 -13.70 -9.95
CA ASP A 133 -8.48 -13.50 -11.26
C ASP A 133 -7.00 -13.11 -11.12
N ALA A 134 -6.12 -13.99 -11.60
CA ALA A 134 -4.68 -13.74 -11.69
C ALA A 134 -4.34 -12.55 -12.62
N LEU A 135 -5.22 -12.20 -13.57
CA LEU A 135 -5.05 -11.01 -14.40
C LEU A 135 -5.43 -9.74 -13.63
N ALA A 136 -6.46 -9.78 -12.78
CA ALA A 136 -6.82 -8.67 -11.90
C ALA A 136 -5.75 -8.40 -10.83
N SER A 137 -5.07 -9.46 -10.35
CA SER A 137 -3.91 -9.30 -9.48
C SER A 137 -2.75 -8.66 -10.23
N VAL A 138 -2.41 -9.10 -11.45
CA VAL A 138 -1.28 -8.55 -12.24
C VAL A 138 -1.55 -7.15 -12.81
N MET A 139 -2.79 -6.82 -13.22
CA MET A 139 -3.12 -5.50 -13.78
C MET A 139 -3.25 -4.41 -12.71
N ARG A 140 -3.52 -4.78 -11.46
CA ARG A 140 -3.48 -3.84 -10.32
C ARG A 140 -2.14 -3.89 -9.57
N TRP A 141 -1.30 -4.91 -9.84
CA TRP A 141 -0.01 -5.11 -9.19
C TRP A 141 1.09 -5.34 -10.23
N SER A 142 1.75 -4.26 -10.66
CA SER A 142 3.18 -4.05 -10.40
C SER A 142 3.69 -2.79 -11.14
N PRO A 143 4.92 -2.35 -10.85
CA PRO A 143 5.85 -2.43 -11.98
C PRO A 143 7.03 -3.41 -11.88
N TYR A 144 7.51 -3.93 -10.74
CA TYR A 144 8.76 -4.73 -10.76
C TYR A 144 8.82 -6.07 -10.01
N GLN A 145 7.67 -6.62 -9.62
CA GLN A 145 7.37 -8.06 -9.40
C GLN A 145 6.28 -8.15 -8.32
N PRO A 146 5.24 -9.00 -8.48
CA PRO A 146 4.44 -9.37 -7.33
C PRO A 146 5.38 -10.08 -6.33
N PRO A 147 5.40 -9.74 -5.03
CA PRO A 147 5.87 -10.71 -4.07
C PRO A 147 5.06 -11.99 -4.32
N TYR A 148 5.71 -13.15 -4.38
CA TYR A 148 5.02 -14.43 -4.42
C TYR A 148 4.21 -14.56 -3.12
N LEU A 149 3.00 -14.01 -3.11
CA LEU A 149 2.10 -14.07 -1.98
C LEU A 149 1.55 -15.50 -1.91
N PRO A 150 1.44 -16.09 -0.71
CA PRO A 150 0.72 -17.34 -0.54
C PRO A 150 -0.68 -17.25 -1.16
N ALA A 151 -1.08 -18.27 -1.93
CA ALA A 151 -2.40 -18.31 -2.56
C ALA A 151 -3.50 -18.19 -1.49
N GLY A 152 -4.48 -17.31 -1.71
CA GLY A 152 -5.55 -17.03 -0.74
C GLY A 152 -5.26 -15.89 0.23
N THR A 153 -4.11 -15.21 0.14
CA THR A 153 -3.76 -14.05 0.98
C THR A 153 -4.78 -12.91 0.82
N ALA A 154 -5.42 -12.52 1.92
CA ALA A 154 -6.32 -11.38 1.97
C ALA A 154 -5.58 -10.05 1.78
N LEU A 155 -6.28 -9.03 1.29
CA LEU A 155 -5.74 -7.69 1.08
C LEU A 155 -6.46 -6.69 1.97
N PHE A 156 -5.72 -5.85 2.69
CA PHE A 156 -6.27 -4.68 3.34
C PHE A 156 -6.20 -3.48 2.40
N LEU A 157 -7.35 -2.84 2.18
CA LEU A 157 -7.52 -1.67 1.35
C LEU A 157 -7.86 -0.48 2.25
N GLN A 158 -7.18 0.64 2.07
CA GLN A 158 -7.46 1.87 2.81
C GLN A 158 -7.40 3.09 1.87
N PRO A 159 -8.53 3.79 1.65
CA PRO A 159 -8.54 4.95 0.78
C PRO A 159 -7.86 6.16 1.44
N PHE A 160 -7.26 7.02 0.63
CA PHE A 160 -6.77 8.33 1.04
C PHE A 160 -6.69 9.30 -0.14
N THR A 161 -6.74 10.59 0.15
CA THR A 161 -6.61 11.66 -0.83
C THR A 161 -5.37 12.48 -0.56
N VAL A 162 -4.71 12.92 -1.63
CA VAL A 162 -3.58 13.85 -1.57
C VAL A 162 -3.99 15.12 -2.28
N THR A 163 -3.79 16.27 -1.64
CA THR A 163 -3.71 17.56 -2.31
C THR A 163 -2.24 17.82 -2.63
N PRO A 164 -1.82 17.70 -3.91
CA PRO A 164 -0.44 17.90 -4.29
C PRO A 164 0.02 19.33 -4.02
N ALA A 165 1.31 19.49 -3.79
CA ALA A 165 1.95 20.79 -3.80
C ALA A 165 2.96 20.89 -4.93
N PHE A 166 2.91 22.02 -5.63
CA PHE A 166 3.75 22.29 -6.81
C PHE A 166 4.78 23.36 -6.49
N GLU A 167 6.06 23.03 -6.64
CA GLU A 167 7.17 23.97 -6.46
C GLU A 167 8.08 23.93 -7.69
N ARG A 168 8.46 25.08 -8.26
CA ARG A 168 9.39 25.06 -9.40
C ARG A 168 10.76 24.57 -8.92
N ALA A 169 11.33 23.60 -9.63
CA ALA A 169 12.70 23.17 -9.34
C ALA A 169 13.66 24.36 -9.59
N GLY A 170 14.35 24.80 -8.54
CA GLY A 170 15.42 25.80 -8.68
C GLY A 170 16.67 25.18 -9.32
N LYS A 171 17.64 26.02 -9.69
CA LYS A 171 18.96 25.55 -10.18
C LYS A 171 19.77 24.82 -9.11
N ASP A 172 19.42 25.03 -7.84
CA ASP A 172 20.24 24.65 -6.67
C ASP A 172 19.76 23.38 -5.94
N GLY A 173 18.84 22.60 -6.53
CA GLY A 173 18.47 21.27 -6.04
C GLY A 173 16.98 21.06 -5.73
N ILE A 174 16.71 20.04 -4.92
CA ILE A 174 15.34 19.62 -4.54
C ILE A 174 14.70 20.76 -3.71
N PRO A 175 13.57 21.32 -4.15
CA PRO A 175 12.86 22.33 -3.38
C PRO A 175 12.43 21.79 -2.00
N GLN A 176 12.32 22.65 -0.99
CA GLN A 176 11.92 22.27 0.37
C GLN A 176 10.79 23.15 0.93
N GLY A 177 10.25 24.06 0.13
CA GLY A 177 9.37 25.12 0.62
C GLY A 177 7.91 24.72 0.78
N LYS A 178 7.45 23.70 0.05
CA LYS A 178 6.04 23.28 0.08
C LYS A 178 5.84 21.85 0.59
N GLN A 179 4.65 21.60 1.12
CA GLN A 179 4.22 20.29 1.60
C GLN A 179 2.86 19.95 0.97
N SER A 180 2.73 18.73 0.45
CA SER A 180 1.42 18.16 0.13
C SER A 180 0.63 17.89 1.40
N THR A 181 -0.69 17.85 1.27
CA THR A 181 -1.58 17.45 2.37
C THR A 181 -2.17 16.08 2.04
N THR A 182 -2.04 15.13 2.96
CA THR A 182 -2.63 13.79 2.83
C THR A 182 -3.74 13.59 3.86
N VAL A 183 -4.90 13.10 3.41
CA VAL A 183 -6.06 12.85 4.26
C VAL A 183 -6.62 11.44 4.01
N PRO A 184 -6.73 10.58 5.03
CA PRO A 184 -6.21 10.76 6.38
C PRO A 184 -4.66 10.75 6.41
N PRO A 185 -4.03 11.36 7.44
CA PRO A 185 -2.57 11.42 7.56
C PRO A 185 -1.96 10.02 7.71
N SER A 186 -0.68 9.88 7.33
CA SER A 186 0.04 8.59 7.37
C SER A 186 0.04 7.89 8.73
N SER A 187 0.05 8.64 9.84
CA SER A 187 -0.03 8.08 11.19
C SER A 187 -1.35 7.35 11.44
N TYR A 188 -2.47 7.96 11.09
CA TYR A 188 -3.79 7.33 11.19
C TYR A 188 -3.87 6.08 10.30
N ARG A 189 -3.33 6.15 9.08
CA ARG A 189 -3.30 4.98 8.17
C ARG A 189 -2.44 3.85 8.72
N TYR A 190 -1.32 4.18 9.35
CA TYR A 190 -0.48 3.21 10.04
C TYR A 190 -1.19 2.56 11.22
N GLU A 191 -1.87 3.34 12.07
CA GLU A 191 -2.66 2.83 13.21
C GLU A 191 -3.76 1.88 12.75
N GLN A 192 -4.45 2.20 11.65
CA GLN A 192 -5.47 1.30 11.09
C GLN A 192 -4.87 -0.02 10.62
N ARG A 193 -3.73 0.00 9.91
CA ARG A 193 -3.03 -1.22 9.51
C ARG A 193 -2.63 -2.09 10.70
N GLU A 194 -2.10 -1.46 11.76
CA GLU A 194 -1.75 -2.17 12.99
C GLU A 194 -2.99 -2.78 13.65
N ARG A 195 -4.08 -2.04 13.73
CA ARG A 195 -5.35 -2.53 14.30
C ARG A 195 -5.89 -3.73 13.52
N VAL A 196 -5.82 -3.71 12.19
CA VAL A 196 -6.18 -4.86 11.35
C VAL A 196 -5.28 -6.07 11.61
N ARG A 197 -3.96 -5.86 11.70
CA ARG A 197 -3.00 -6.93 12.03
C ARG A 197 -3.37 -7.63 13.33
N LEU A 198 -3.58 -6.82 14.38
CA LEU A 198 -3.91 -7.29 15.73
C LEU A 198 -5.28 -7.98 15.77
N ALA A 199 -6.28 -7.43 15.08
CA ALA A 199 -7.61 -8.04 14.98
C ALA A 199 -7.54 -9.43 14.33
N CYS A 200 -6.77 -9.57 13.24
CA CYS A 200 -6.56 -10.84 12.58
C CYS A 200 -5.78 -11.83 13.45
N LEU A 201 -4.77 -11.37 14.20
CA LEU A 201 -4.06 -12.21 15.18
C LEU A 201 -5.01 -12.73 16.28
N LEU A 202 -5.90 -11.88 16.80
CA LEU A 202 -6.85 -12.28 17.82
C LEU A 202 -7.93 -13.24 17.28
N ALA A 203 -8.44 -12.98 16.08
CA ALA A 203 -9.51 -13.76 15.47
C ALA A 203 -9.03 -15.11 14.88
N GLY A 204 -7.79 -15.18 14.39
CA GLY A 204 -7.23 -16.36 13.74
C GLY A 204 -6.46 -17.28 14.67
N ALA A 205 -6.17 -18.50 14.19
CA ALA A 205 -5.26 -19.44 14.84
C ALA A 205 -3.82 -19.34 14.33
N GLY A 206 -3.63 -18.78 13.12
CA GLY A 206 -2.34 -18.64 12.46
C GLY A 206 -1.58 -17.36 12.83
N PRO A 207 -0.30 -17.27 12.50
CA PRO A 207 0.43 -16.00 12.58
C PRO A 207 -0.01 -15.05 11.47
N VAL A 208 0.11 -13.74 11.71
CA VAL A 208 -0.34 -12.70 10.78
C VAL A 208 0.67 -11.56 10.72
N GLU A 209 0.99 -11.11 9.51
CA GLU A 209 1.90 -9.98 9.27
C GLU A 209 1.41 -9.09 8.11
N LEU A 210 1.66 -7.78 8.21
CA LEU A 210 1.46 -6.81 7.12
C LEU A 210 2.80 -6.09 6.82
N PRO A 211 3.76 -6.77 6.18
CA PRO A 211 5.09 -6.21 6.00
C PRO A 211 5.15 -5.17 4.88
N LEU A 212 4.16 -5.14 4.00
CA LEU A 212 4.17 -4.37 2.77
C LEU A 212 2.92 -3.48 2.68
N THR A 213 3.07 -2.30 2.11
CA THR A 213 1.95 -1.48 1.63
C THR A 213 2.35 -0.82 0.32
N VAL A 214 1.44 -0.84 -0.63
CA VAL A 214 1.58 -0.21 -1.94
C VAL A 214 0.50 0.84 -2.07
N SER A 215 0.86 2.09 -2.32
CA SER A 215 -0.13 3.12 -2.65
C SER A 215 -0.43 3.09 -4.15
N GLN A 216 -1.70 2.96 -4.50
CA GLN A 216 -2.19 2.91 -5.87
C GLN A 216 -3.24 4.00 -6.12
N PRO A 217 -3.14 4.78 -7.21
CA PRO A 217 -4.18 5.73 -7.58
C PRO A 217 -5.56 5.07 -7.77
N GLU A 218 -6.59 5.69 -7.21
CA GLU A 218 -7.99 5.31 -7.42
C GLU A 218 -8.46 5.90 -8.75
N SER A 219 -8.21 5.24 -9.87
CA SER A 219 -8.82 5.67 -11.12
C SER A 219 -8.83 4.58 -12.18
N SER A 220 -9.99 4.42 -12.82
CA SER A 220 -10.14 3.76 -14.12
C SER A 220 -9.65 4.63 -15.28
N THR A 221 -9.43 5.92 -15.03
CA THR A 221 -8.99 6.95 -15.99
C THR A 221 -7.54 7.36 -15.73
N PRO A 222 -6.70 7.58 -16.76
CA PRO A 222 -5.33 8.05 -16.60
C PRO A 222 -5.32 9.42 -15.89
N THR A 223 -4.71 9.48 -14.71
CA THR A 223 -4.46 10.74 -13.98
C THR A 223 -3.02 11.18 -14.22
N LEU A 224 -2.82 12.46 -14.51
CA LEU A 224 -1.53 13.03 -14.88
C LEU A 224 -0.62 13.32 -13.69
N PHE A 225 -1.18 13.80 -12.57
CA PHE A 225 -0.44 14.28 -11.39
C PHE A 225 -0.43 13.31 -10.21
N VAL A 226 -0.35 12.01 -10.51
CA VAL A 226 -0.16 10.99 -9.47
C VAL A 226 1.31 10.69 -9.23
N GLY A 227 1.69 10.60 -7.95
CA GLY A 227 2.99 10.07 -7.55
C GLY A 227 3.09 8.62 -8.00
N GLY A 228 4.23 8.27 -8.63
CA GLY A 228 4.58 6.97 -9.21
C GLY A 228 3.69 5.79 -8.82
N GLY A 229 3.23 5.02 -9.81
CA GLY A 229 2.43 3.81 -9.59
C GLY A 229 3.16 2.79 -8.71
N GLY A 230 2.84 2.79 -7.42
CA GLY A 230 3.36 1.85 -6.43
C GLY A 230 4.50 2.37 -5.55
N ASN A 231 4.24 3.43 -4.78
CA ASN A 231 5.10 3.76 -3.63
C ASN A 231 5.08 2.57 -2.66
N LEU A 232 6.24 1.93 -2.48
CA LEU A 232 6.41 0.74 -1.65
C LEU A 232 6.86 1.14 -0.25
N MET A 233 6.03 0.83 0.74
CA MET A 233 6.44 0.86 2.14
C MET A 233 6.66 -0.59 2.59
N ALA A 234 7.89 -0.91 3.01
CA ALA A 234 8.23 -2.23 3.52
C ALA A 234 8.83 -2.13 4.93
N ARG A 235 8.44 -3.06 5.80
CA ARG A 235 9.14 -3.30 7.07
C ARG A 235 10.29 -4.27 6.83
N PRO A 236 11.38 -4.22 7.62
CA PRO A 236 12.44 -5.22 7.56
C PRO A 236 11.86 -6.63 7.62
N ALA A 237 12.35 -7.53 6.77
CA ALA A 237 11.82 -8.89 6.64
C ALA A 237 12.00 -9.67 7.96
N ALA A 238 10.92 -9.79 8.72
CA ALA A 238 10.79 -10.78 9.79
C ALA A 238 10.34 -12.12 9.18
N ALA A 239 10.39 -13.20 9.97
CA ALA A 239 9.72 -14.44 9.60
C ALA A 239 8.22 -14.14 9.38
N HIS A 240 7.71 -14.47 8.19
CA HIS A 240 6.31 -14.27 7.82
C HIS A 240 5.62 -15.63 7.56
N PRO A 241 4.30 -15.72 7.74
CA PRO A 241 3.54 -16.93 7.42
C PRO A 241 3.66 -17.30 5.94
N PHE A 242 3.96 -18.58 5.67
CA PHE A 242 4.04 -19.12 4.31
C PHE A 242 2.71 -19.64 3.77
N VAL A 243 1.68 -19.74 4.62
CA VAL A 243 0.34 -20.20 4.27
C VAL A 243 -0.70 -19.31 4.97
N PRO A 244 -1.82 -18.98 4.30
CA PRO A 244 -2.90 -18.28 4.95
C PRO A 244 -3.80 -19.27 5.71
N TYR A 245 -4.43 -18.77 6.78
CA TYR A 245 -5.40 -19.51 7.58
C TYR A 245 -6.77 -18.88 7.39
N PRO A 246 -7.85 -19.67 7.20
CA PRO A 246 -9.20 -19.14 7.11
C PRO A 246 -9.60 -18.51 8.44
N ILE A 247 -10.12 -17.29 8.38
CA ILE A 247 -10.63 -16.56 9.55
C ILE A 247 -12.04 -16.07 9.25
N ASP A 248 -12.96 -16.28 10.20
CA ASP A 248 -14.30 -15.73 10.12
C ASP A 248 -14.27 -14.19 10.17
N ARG A 249 -14.89 -13.55 9.17
CA ARG A 249 -14.95 -12.08 9.08
C ARG A 249 -15.64 -11.45 10.28
N LEU A 250 -16.64 -12.11 10.88
CA LEU A 250 -17.36 -11.55 12.03
C LEU A 250 -16.45 -11.51 13.27
N ALA A 251 -15.57 -12.50 13.43
CA ALA A 251 -14.56 -12.49 14.47
C ALA A 251 -13.54 -11.37 14.27
N ILE A 252 -13.13 -11.10 13.02
CA ILE A 252 -12.24 -9.96 12.68
C ILE A 252 -12.92 -8.63 13.03
N LEU A 253 -14.15 -8.40 12.57
CA LEU A 253 -14.91 -7.17 12.86
C LEU A 253 -15.01 -6.92 14.36
N ARG A 254 -15.43 -7.94 15.11
CA ARG A 254 -15.56 -7.84 16.56
C ARG A 254 -14.23 -7.52 17.24
N ALA A 255 -13.15 -8.21 16.86
CA ALA A 255 -11.82 -7.95 17.42
C ALA A 255 -11.33 -6.55 17.07
N PHE A 256 -11.56 -6.12 15.83
CA PHE A 256 -11.22 -4.79 15.36
C PHE A 256 -11.96 -3.73 16.18
N ASP A 257 -13.28 -3.81 16.31
CA ASP A 257 -14.11 -2.88 17.09
C ASP A 257 -13.61 -2.78 18.54
N LEU A 258 -13.44 -3.93 19.20
CA LEU A 258 -12.95 -3.99 20.59
C LEU A 258 -11.58 -3.33 20.76
N LEU A 259 -10.66 -3.49 19.80
CA LEU A 259 -9.35 -2.85 19.85
C LEU A 259 -9.40 -1.32 19.78
N GLY A 260 -10.44 -0.73 19.17
CA GLY A 260 -10.61 0.72 19.13
C GLY A 260 -11.26 1.31 20.37
N GLU A 261 -11.99 0.50 21.13
CA GLU A 261 -12.62 0.92 22.39
C GLU A 261 -11.68 0.73 23.60
N PHE A 262 -10.63 -0.08 23.44
CA PHE A 262 -9.76 -0.50 24.54
C PHE A 262 -8.87 0.64 25.06
N ARG A 263 -8.92 0.90 26.37
CA ARG A 263 -8.03 1.86 27.05
C ARG A 263 -6.67 1.22 27.34
N GLU A 264 -5.58 2.00 27.28
CA GLU A 264 -4.20 1.51 27.50
C GLU A 264 -3.77 0.37 26.53
N LEU A 265 -4.15 0.49 25.26
CA LEU A 265 -3.91 -0.51 24.19
C LEU A 265 -2.44 -0.95 24.05
N ASP A 266 -1.46 -0.08 24.32
CA ASP A 266 -0.03 -0.37 24.17
C ASP A 266 0.45 -1.64 24.89
N SER A 267 -0.08 -1.91 26.09
CA SER A 267 0.26 -3.12 26.84
C SER A 267 -0.32 -4.36 26.15
N LEU A 268 -1.56 -4.27 25.68
CA LEU A 268 -2.24 -5.38 25.00
C LEU A 268 -1.63 -5.67 23.62
N VAL A 269 -1.18 -4.64 22.89
CA VAL A 269 -0.44 -4.79 21.63
C VAL A 269 0.76 -5.72 21.82
N ARG A 270 1.53 -5.52 22.90
CA ARG A 270 2.69 -6.39 23.21
C ARG A 270 2.29 -7.83 23.48
N ALA A 271 1.17 -8.05 24.17
CA ALA A 271 0.64 -9.40 24.42
C ALA A 271 0.23 -10.09 23.11
N ILE A 272 -0.46 -9.37 22.22
CA ILE A 272 -0.89 -9.88 20.91
C ILE A 272 0.31 -10.15 20.01
N ASP A 273 1.33 -9.30 20.03
CA ASP A 273 2.58 -9.54 19.29
C ASP A 273 3.35 -10.77 19.79
N ARG A 274 3.35 -11.01 21.09
CA ARG A 274 3.90 -12.25 21.68
C ARG A 274 3.10 -13.47 21.22
N LEU A 275 1.77 -13.38 21.21
CA LEU A 275 0.91 -14.42 20.65
C LEU A 275 1.23 -14.70 19.17
N GLY A 276 1.40 -13.66 18.35
CA GLY A 276 1.79 -13.79 16.94
C GLY A 276 3.14 -14.48 16.75
N ARG A 277 4.16 -14.07 17.52
CA ARG A 277 5.49 -14.72 17.50
C ARG A 277 5.45 -16.18 17.92
N ALA A 278 4.69 -16.52 18.95
CA ALA A 278 4.54 -17.91 19.39
C ALA A 278 4.00 -18.83 18.27
N ARG A 279 3.12 -18.30 17.40
CA ARG A 279 2.56 -19.03 16.26
C ARG A 279 3.56 -19.22 15.12
N LEU A 280 4.57 -18.35 15.00
CA LEU A 280 5.70 -18.49 14.06
C LEU A 280 6.85 -19.33 14.62
N ALA A 281 6.94 -19.49 15.94
CA ALA A 281 8.07 -20.15 16.58
C ALA A 281 8.17 -21.64 16.18
N ALA A 282 9.33 -22.01 15.63
CA ALA A 282 9.67 -23.39 15.30
C ALA A 282 9.97 -24.22 16.56
N SER A 283 10.62 -23.61 17.57
CA SER A 283 10.94 -24.25 18.84
C SER A 283 9.73 -24.27 19.77
N PRO A 284 9.37 -25.44 20.35
CA PRO A 284 8.29 -25.52 21.33
C PRO A 284 8.60 -24.75 22.63
N VAL A 285 9.90 -24.58 22.96
CA VAL A 285 10.32 -23.80 24.12
C VAL A 285 10.06 -22.31 23.90
N ASP A 286 10.48 -21.76 22.75
CA ASP A 286 10.26 -20.35 22.42
C ASP A 286 8.76 -20.03 22.32
N ARG A 287 7.99 -20.96 21.72
CA ARG A 287 6.53 -20.87 21.69
C ARG A 287 5.93 -20.79 23.10
N ALA A 288 6.34 -21.68 24.00
CA ALA A 288 5.83 -21.70 25.37
C ALA A 288 6.20 -20.42 26.14
N LEU A 289 7.42 -19.90 25.93
CA LEU A 289 7.88 -18.64 26.53
C LEU A 289 7.05 -17.44 26.03
N ASP A 290 6.86 -17.30 24.73
CA ASP A 290 6.07 -16.21 24.16
C ASP A 290 4.60 -16.28 24.58
N LEU A 291 3.99 -17.48 24.64
CA LEU A 291 2.64 -17.67 25.17
C LEU A 291 2.53 -17.32 26.66
N GLY A 292 3.53 -17.71 27.45
CA GLY A 292 3.59 -17.38 28.87
C GLY A 292 3.63 -15.88 29.11
N ILE A 293 4.49 -15.17 28.36
CA ILE A 293 4.60 -13.70 28.42
C ILE A 293 3.31 -13.03 27.94
N ALA A 294 2.71 -13.51 26.85
CA ALA A 294 1.44 -13.00 26.35
C ALA A 294 0.33 -13.11 27.41
N ALA A 295 0.21 -14.28 28.05
CA ALA A 295 -0.76 -14.53 29.11
C ALA A 295 -0.50 -13.65 30.35
N GLU A 296 0.77 -13.48 30.74
CA GLU A 296 1.14 -12.60 31.85
C GLU A 296 0.68 -11.17 31.60
N ILE A 297 1.04 -10.58 30.45
CA ILE A 297 0.65 -9.22 30.09
C ILE A 297 -0.88 -9.10 30.03
N ALA A 298 -1.55 -10.05 29.38
CA ALA A 298 -3.01 -10.05 29.25
C ALA A 298 -3.73 -10.18 30.60
N LEU A 299 -3.17 -10.87 31.60
CA LEU A 299 -3.77 -10.97 32.93
C LEU A 299 -3.46 -9.76 33.83
N MET A 300 -2.40 -9.02 33.54
CA MET A 300 -1.86 -7.98 34.42
C MET A 300 -2.08 -6.54 33.95
N HIS A 301 -2.58 -6.36 32.73
CA HIS A 301 -2.71 -5.04 32.09
C HIS A 301 -3.64 -4.07 32.85
N ASP A 302 -4.62 -4.55 33.63
CA ASP A 302 -5.62 -3.69 34.31
C ASP A 302 -5.40 -3.56 35.84
N HIS A 303 -4.32 -4.13 36.39
CA HIS A 303 -4.13 -4.26 37.85
C HIS A 303 -2.79 -3.75 38.37
N LYS A 304 -2.54 -2.43 38.22
CA LYS A 304 -1.29 -1.76 38.68
C LYS A 304 -0.87 -2.07 40.13
N GLN A 305 -1.80 -2.41 41.03
CA GLN A 305 -1.50 -2.73 42.44
C GLN A 305 -1.39 -4.24 42.76
N ASN A 306 -1.85 -5.15 41.91
CA ASN A 306 -1.91 -6.61 42.19
C ASN A 306 -0.96 -7.46 41.31
N ASN A 307 -0.09 -6.79 40.56
CA ASN A 307 0.76 -7.38 39.53
C ASN A 307 1.89 -8.27 40.08
N ALA A 308 2.31 -8.08 41.33
CA ALA A 308 3.41 -8.85 41.92
C ALA A 308 3.08 -10.35 42.09
N GLU A 309 1.83 -10.69 42.40
CA GLU A 309 1.45 -12.08 42.71
C GLU A 309 1.43 -12.97 41.46
N ILE A 310 0.95 -12.45 40.32
CA ILE A 310 0.89 -13.19 39.06
C ILE A 310 2.29 -13.37 38.46
N THR A 311 3.11 -12.32 38.41
CA THR A 311 4.52 -12.42 38.00
C THR A 311 5.30 -13.38 38.90
N GLN A 312 5.06 -13.37 40.22
CA GLN A 312 5.71 -14.32 41.13
C GLN A 312 5.28 -15.77 40.85
N LYS A 313 3.99 -16.01 40.55
CA LYS A 313 3.46 -17.36 40.22
C LYS A 313 3.95 -17.87 38.87
N ILE A 314 4.04 -17.01 37.85
CA ILE A 314 4.56 -17.38 36.54
C ILE A 314 6.08 -17.54 36.60
N GLY A 315 6.80 -16.59 37.20
CA GLY A 315 8.26 -16.63 37.37
C GLY A 315 8.73 -17.84 38.17
N SER A 316 8.05 -18.21 39.25
CA SER A 316 8.37 -19.42 40.02
C SER A 316 8.14 -20.72 39.23
N ARG A 317 7.06 -20.79 38.42
CA ARG A 317 6.80 -21.95 37.54
C ARG A 317 7.80 -22.03 36.39
N ALA A 318 8.15 -20.91 35.78
CA ALA A 318 9.17 -20.84 34.73
C ALA A 318 10.56 -21.22 35.28
N ALA A 319 10.94 -20.71 36.46
CA ALA A 319 12.17 -21.10 37.14
C ALA A 319 12.20 -22.61 37.48
N TRP A 320 11.06 -23.18 37.87
CA TRP A 320 10.94 -24.62 38.11
C TRP A 320 11.07 -25.46 36.83
N LEU A 321 10.54 -24.98 35.70
CA LEU A 321 10.67 -25.63 34.39
C LEU A 321 12.10 -25.53 33.85
N LEU A 322 12.77 -24.39 34.02
CA LEU A 322 14.16 -24.16 33.59
C LEU A 322 15.19 -24.81 34.52
N GLY A 323 14.84 -25.00 35.80
CA GLY A 323 15.68 -25.68 36.80
C GLY A 323 15.70 -27.20 36.68
N ARG A 324 14.90 -27.78 35.77
CA ARG A 324 15.01 -29.19 35.37
C ARG A 324 16.01 -29.29 34.22
N THR A 325 17.28 -29.51 34.57
CA THR A 325 18.28 -29.96 33.60
C THR A 325 17.73 -31.15 32.81
N PRO A 326 17.96 -31.22 31.48
CA PRO A 326 17.66 -32.45 30.75
C PRO A 326 18.47 -33.56 31.41
N ILE A 327 17.79 -34.59 31.90
CA ILE A 327 18.47 -35.84 32.24
C ILE A 327 19.10 -36.29 30.93
N CYS A 328 20.43 -36.28 30.92
CA CYS A 328 21.27 -36.78 29.86
C CYS A 328 20.67 -38.10 29.36
N GLN A 329 20.05 -38.12 28.17
CA GLN A 329 19.72 -39.37 27.52
C GLN A 329 21.06 -39.98 27.14
N SER A 330 21.50 -40.94 27.95
CA SER A 330 22.65 -41.79 27.65
C SER A 330 22.40 -42.50 26.32
N ALA A 331 23.07 -42.04 25.27
CA ALA A 331 23.30 -42.82 24.08
C ALA A 331 24.64 -43.56 24.27
N ALA A 332 24.58 -44.90 24.17
CA ALA A 332 25.67 -45.86 24.02
C ALA A 332 26.90 -45.73 24.94
#